data_AF-X1GGQ6-F1
#
_entry.id   AF-X1GGQ6-F1
#
_cell.length_a   1.000
_cell.length_b   1.000
_cell.length_c   1.000
_cell.angle_alpha   90.00
_cell.angle_beta   90.00
_cell.angle_gamma   90.00
#
_symmetry.space_group_name_H-M   'P 1'
#
loop_
_entity.id
_entity.type
_entity.pdbx_description
1 polymer ?
#
loop_
_entity_poly.entity_id
_entity_poly.type
_entity_poly.pdbx_seq_one_letter_code
_entity_poly.pdbx_strand_id
1 'polypeptide(L)'
;TPKAIANAFVYHKILLEPQKKLTDVFAFAKKDLRAGLTMGHGIGSDEFYGMIDARENAKDLVPIALLETENHAKPILEQNLNRDEPLKWNEIDFNKSELFSLYQKQEKYLNRGE
;
A
#
# COMPACT_ATOMS: atom_id res chain seq x y z
N THR A 1 10.42 -18.34 -4.88
CA THR A 1 10.37 -19.50 -5.80
C THR A 1 11.63 -20.35 -5.65
N PRO A 2 11.63 -21.66 -5.95
CA PRO A 2 12.81 -22.52 -5.79
C PRO A 2 14.07 -22.00 -6.50
N LYS A 3 13.89 -21.44 -7.71
CA LYS A 3 14.99 -20.81 -8.46
C LYS A 3 15.61 -19.62 -7.73
N ALA A 4 14.80 -18.74 -7.13
CA ALA A 4 15.30 -17.60 -6.35
C ALA A 4 16.04 -18.07 -5.09
N ILE A 5 15.54 -19.11 -4.41
CA ILE A 5 16.18 -19.70 -3.22
C ILE A 5 17.56 -20.28 -3.58
N ALA A 6 17.65 -21.07 -4.65
CA ALA A 6 18.93 -21.62 -5.11
C ALA A 6 19.94 -20.53 -5.49
N ASN A 7 19.50 -19.46 -6.17
CA ASN A 7 20.36 -18.31 -6.47
C ASN A 7 20.90 -17.64 -5.21
N ALA A 8 20.05 -17.37 -4.21
CA ALA A 8 20.46 -16.72 -2.99
C ALA A 8 21.37 -17.62 -2.11
N PHE A 9 21.02 -18.89 -1.93
CA PHE A 9 21.68 -19.78 -0.97
C PHE A 9 22.93 -20.48 -1.53
N VAL A 10 22.85 -21.00 -2.76
CA VAL A 10 23.96 -21.77 -3.37
C VAL A 10 24.92 -20.85 -4.11
N TYR A 11 24.39 -19.89 -4.85
CA TYR A 11 25.18 -19.05 -5.74
C TYR A 11 25.47 -17.66 -5.17
N HIS A 12 24.92 -17.31 -4.01
CA HIS A 12 25.03 -15.99 -3.38
C HIS A 12 24.69 -14.83 -4.34
N LYS A 13 23.68 -15.04 -5.18
CA LYS A 13 23.21 -14.08 -6.18
C LYS A 13 21.79 -13.62 -5.89
N ILE A 14 21.60 -12.31 -5.94
CA ILE A 14 20.29 -11.66 -5.86
C ILE A 14 19.63 -11.76 -7.25
N LEU A 15 18.36 -12.17 -7.30
CA LEU A 15 17.63 -12.29 -8.56
C LEU A 15 16.93 -10.99 -8.96
N LEU A 16 16.32 -10.30 -7.99
CA LEU A 16 15.64 -9.03 -8.17
C LEU A 16 15.66 -8.28 -6.84
N GLU A 17 16.05 -7.00 -6.89
CA GLU A 17 16.08 -6.11 -5.74
C GLU A 17 15.66 -4.70 -6.17
N PRO A 18 14.72 -4.06 -5.46
CA PRO A 18 14.35 -2.68 -5.72
C PRO A 18 15.50 -1.73 -5.37
N GLN A 19 15.93 -0.90 -6.33
CA GLN A 19 17.01 0.07 -6.13
C GLN A 19 16.48 1.44 -5.67
N LYS A 20 15.40 1.91 -6.31
CA LYS A 20 14.70 3.15 -5.96
C LYS A 20 13.19 2.97 -6.18
N LYS A 21 12.39 3.63 -5.35
CA LYS A 21 10.93 3.66 -5.50
C LYS A 21 10.52 4.85 -6.38
N LEU A 22 10.29 4.58 -7.66
CA LEU A 22 9.85 5.60 -8.65
C LEU A 22 8.33 5.70 -8.74
N THR A 23 7.65 4.57 -8.61
CA THR A 23 6.20 4.44 -8.70
C THR A 23 5.66 3.70 -7.49
N ASP A 24 4.36 3.83 -7.25
CA ASP A 24 3.61 2.99 -6.33
C ASP A 24 2.25 2.63 -6.94
N VAL A 25 1.52 1.72 -6.30
CA VAL A 25 0.17 1.33 -6.69
C VAL A 25 -0.82 1.87 -5.67
N PHE A 26 -1.64 2.83 -6.10
CA PHE A 26 -2.56 3.58 -5.24
C PHE A 26 -3.98 3.00 -5.26
N ALA A 27 -4.72 3.20 -4.18
CA ALA A 27 -6.07 2.68 -4.01
C ALA A 27 -7.12 3.61 -4.64
N PHE A 28 -7.98 3.03 -5.50
CA PHE A 28 -9.13 3.70 -6.12
C PHE A 28 -10.40 2.93 -5.82
N ALA A 29 -11.48 3.64 -5.49
CA ALA A 29 -12.75 3.03 -5.10
C ALA A 29 -13.42 2.32 -6.30
N LYS A 30 -13.79 1.04 -6.13
CA LYS A 30 -14.52 0.26 -7.15
C LYS A 30 -16.00 0.64 -7.25
N LYS A 31 -16.55 1.21 -6.18
CA LYS A 31 -17.95 1.56 -5.97
C LYS A 31 -18.03 2.73 -5.00
N ASP A 32 -19.22 3.29 -4.82
CA ASP A 32 -19.43 4.29 -3.79
C ASP A 32 -19.25 3.67 -2.40
N LEU A 33 -18.38 4.27 -1.57
CA LEU A 33 -18.05 3.83 -0.23
C LEU A 33 -18.52 4.88 0.79
N ARG A 34 -18.91 4.40 1.97
CA ARG A 34 -19.39 5.24 3.07
C ARG A 34 -18.38 5.28 4.20
N ALA A 35 -18.28 6.44 4.85
CA ALA A 35 -17.54 6.60 6.08
C ALA A 35 -17.96 5.55 7.13
N GLY A 36 -17.01 5.10 7.94
CA GLY A 36 -17.15 4.02 8.90
C GLY A 36 -16.91 2.62 8.32
N LEU A 37 -16.73 2.49 7.00
CA LEU A 37 -16.40 1.22 6.37
C LEU A 37 -15.06 0.68 6.91
N THR A 38 -15.11 -0.51 7.48
CA THR A 38 -13.92 -1.23 7.92
C THR A 38 -13.41 -2.11 6.79
N MET A 39 -12.18 -1.87 6.33
CA MET A 39 -11.55 -2.66 5.28
C MET A 39 -11.13 -4.03 5.82
N GLY A 40 -11.79 -5.09 5.34
CA GLY A 40 -11.48 -6.47 5.74
C GLY A 40 -10.32 -7.09 4.95
N HIS A 41 -10.15 -6.65 3.70
CA HIS A 41 -9.13 -7.10 2.76
C HIS A 41 -8.74 -5.91 1.87
N GLY A 42 -7.46 -5.82 1.49
CA GLY A 42 -7.00 -4.78 0.57
C GLY A 42 -7.23 -5.20 -0.88
N ILE A 43 -6.33 -6.03 -1.42
CA ILE A 43 -6.35 -6.46 -2.81
C ILE A 43 -7.26 -7.69 -2.98
N GLY A 44 -8.05 -7.70 -4.05
CA GLY A 44 -8.98 -8.79 -4.37
C GLY A 44 -10.35 -8.66 -3.70
N SER A 45 -10.57 -7.58 -2.93
CA SER A 45 -11.85 -7.23 -2.33
C SER A 45 -12.79 -6.52 -3.32
N ASP A 46 -13.97 -6.07 -2.89
CA ASP A 46 -14.93 -5.36 -3.75
C ASP A 46 -14.91 -3.83 -3.58
N GLU A 47 -14.08 -3.33 -2.66
CA GLU A 47 -14.00 -1.92 -2.29
C GLU A 47 -12.97 -1.13 -3.11
N PHE A 48 -11.77 -1.68 -3.32
CA PHE A 48 -10.67 -0.96 -3.97
C PHE A 48 -9.99 -1.75 -5.10
N TYR A 49 -9.52 -1.04 -6.14
CA TYR A 49 -8.55 -1.54 -7.11
C TYR A 49 -7.26 -0.71 -7.06
N GLY A 50 -6.15 -1.31 -7.52
CA GLY A 50 -4.86 -0.65 -7.57
C GLY A 50 -4.62 0.02 -8.92
N MET A 51 -4.15 1.26 -8.91
CA MET A 51 -3.68 1.97 -10.10
C MET A 51 -2.27 2.52 -9.88
N ILE A 52 -1.37 2.25 -10.83
CA ILE A 52 0.02 2.68 -10.76
C ILE A 52 0.16 4.15 -11.13
N ASP A 53 0.98 4.89 -10.38
CA ASP A 53 1.39 6.25 -10.74
C ASP A 53 2.82 6.53 -10.24
N ALA A 54 3.43 7.60 -10.75
CA ALA A 54 4.68 8.14 -10.26
C ALA A 54 4.48 8.72 -8.85
N ARG A 55 5.42 8.43 -7.95
CA ARG A 55 5.37 8.91 -6.55
C ARG A 55 5.31 10.43 -6.44
N GLU A 56 5.89 11.13 -7.40
CA GLU A 56 5.88 12.59 -7.45
C GLU A 56 4.49 13.20 -7.70
N ASN A 57 3.64 12.49 -8.44
CA ASN A 57 2.29 12.92 -8.80
C ASN A 57 1.23 12.54 -7.74
N ALA A 58 1.56 11.59 -6.86
CA ALA A 58 0.62 10.92 -5.98
C ALA A 58 0.99 11.04 -4.50
N LYS A 59 1.42 12.23 -4.08
CA LYS A 59 1.88 12.49 -2.70
C LYS A 59 0.77 12.37 -1.65
N ASP A 60 -0.46 12.66 -2.04
CA ASP A 60 -1.64 12.62 -1.19
C ASP A 60 -2.37 11.26 -1.23
N LEU A 61 -1.97 10.36 -2.14
CA LEU A 61 -2.65 9.10 -2.37
C LEU A 61 -2.10 7.97 -1.49
N VAL A 62 -3.00 7.05 -1.14
CA VAL A 62 -2.68 5.89 -0.30
C VAL A 62 -2.31 4.67 -1.16
N PRO A 63 -1.13 4.06 -0.96
CA PRO A 63 -0.80 2.79 -1.59
C PRO A 63 -1.75 1.67 -1.18
N ILE A 64 -2.29 0.92 -2.14
CA ILE A 64 -3.32 -0.11 -1.89
C ILE A 64 -2.85 -1.23 -0.96
N ALA A 65 -1.55 -1.53 -0.97
CA ALA A 65 -0.99 -2.56 -0.09
C ALA A 65 -1.24 -2.24 1.39
N LEU A 66 -1.34 -0.96 1.78
CA LEU A 66 -1.56 -0.55 3.16
C LEU A 66 -2.99 -0.81 3.66
N LEU A 67 -3.91 -1.19 2.76
CA LEU A 67 -5.28 -1.55 3.12
C LEU A 67 -5.39 -3.00 3.62
N GLU A 68 -4.31 -3.79 3.52
CA GLU A 68 -4.29 -5.15 4.04
C GLU A 68 -4.40 -5.17 5.57
N THR A 69 -5.13 -6.16 6.07
CA THR A 69 -5.33 -6.35 7.51
C THR A 69 -4.20 -7.17 8.10
N GLU A 70 -3.63 -6.67 9.20
CA GLU A 70 -2.62 -7.37 9.99
C GLU A 70 -3.06 -7.44 11.45
N ASN A 71 -2.96 -8.63 12.07
CA ASN A 71 -3.13 -8.83 13.51
C ASN A 71 -4.36 -8.10 14.11
N HIS A 72 -5.50 -8.16 13.41
CA HIS A 72 -6.79 -7.57 13.76
C HIS A 72 -6.92 -6.03 13.65
N ALA A 73 -5.85 -5.30 13.31
CA ALA A 73 -5.93 -3.89 12.99
C ALA A 73 -6.46 -3.71 11.56
N LYS A 74 -7.70 -3.22 11.44
CA LYS A 74 -8.36 -2.99 10.17
C LYS A 74 -8.43 -1.50 9.88
N PRO A 75 -8.00 -1.04 8.70
CA PRO A 75 -8.18 0.35 8.35
C PRO A 75 -9.66 0.71 8.29
N ILE A 76 -9.99 1.93 8.69
CA ILE A 76 -11.36 2.46 8.66
C ILE A 76 -11.39 3.68 7.76
N LEU A 77 -12.34 3.68 6.84
CA LEU A 77 -12.60 4.83 5.98
C LEU A 77 -13.31 5.92 6.80
N GLU A 78 -12.73 7.11 6.90
CA GLU A 78 -13.27 8.23 7.68
C GLU A 78 -14.22 9.12 6.88
N GLN A 79 -14.15 9.08 5.55
CA GLN A 79 -14.92 9.93 4.65
C GLN A 79 -15.61 9.12 3.55
N ASN A 80 -16.69 9.64 2.96
CA ASN A 80 -17.31 8.97 1.81
C ASN A 80 -16.39 9.10 0.58
N LEU A 81 -16.40 8.08 -0.29
CA LEU A 81 -15.73 8.09 -1.59
C LEU A 81 -16.73 7.70 -2.68
N ASN A 82 -16.74 8.41 -3.79
CA ASN A 82 -17.46 7.96 -4.98
C ASN A 82 -16.63 6.92 -5.74
N ARG A 83 -17.30 6.14 -6.58
CA ARG A 83 -16.63 5.24 -7.52
C ARG A 83 -15.57 5.98 -8.34
N ASP A 84 -14.42 5.32 -8.53
CA ASP A 84 -13.25 5.77 -9.27
C ASP A 84 -12.53 6.98 -8.64
N GLU A 85 -12.90 7.40 -7.42
CA GLU A 85 -12.11 8.36 -6.66
C GLU A 85 -10.90 7.68 -5.98
N PRO A 86 -9.73 8.35 -5.95
CA PRO A 86 -8.57 7.85 -5.23
C PRO A 86 -8.73 8.06 -3.72
N LEU A 87 -8.23 7.11 -2.93
CA LEU A 87 -8.15 7.23 -1.48
C LEU A 87 -6.96 8.11 -1.07
N LYS A 88 -7.23 9.08 -0.17
CA LYS A 88 -6.22 9.99 0.37
C LYS A 88 -5.88 9.72 1.83
N TRP A 89 -4.71 10.19 2.25
CA TRP A 89 -4.20 9.96 3.61
C TRP A 89 -5.10 10.47 4.73
N ASN A 90 -5.86 11.54 4.49
CA ASN A 90 -6.77 12.15 5.46
C ASN A 90 -8.18 11.55 5.47
N GLU A 91 -8.40 10.48 4.71
CA GLU A 91 -9.69 9.79 4.58
C GLU A 91 -9.68 8.42 5.23
N ILE A 92 -8.58 8.04 5.88
CA ILE A 92 -8.37 6.69 6.43
C ILE A 92 -7.64 6.71 7.77
N ASP A 93 -8.16 5.92 8.71
CA ASP A 93 -7.47 5.54 9.94
C ASP A 93 -6.90 4.13 9.79
N PHE A 94 -5.57 4.00 9.87
CA PHE A 94 -4.88 2.70 9.80
C PHE A 94 -4.90 1.90 11.11
N ASN A 95 -5.50 2.40 12.19
CA ASN A 95 -5.69 1.69 13.46
C ASN A 95 -4.41 1.02 14.02
N LYS A 96 -3.28 1.75 14.02
CA LYS A 96 -1.96 1.24 14.46
C LYS A 96 -1.46 0.01 13.67
N SER A 97 -1.83 -0.10 12.39
CA SER A 97 -1.28 -1.09 11.46
C SER A 97 0.26 -1.15 11.52
N GLU A 98 0.80 -2.36 11.63
CA GLU A 98 2.25 -2.60 11.60
C GLU A 98 2.80 -2.30 10.20
N LEU A 99 2.09 -2.68 9.14
CA LEU A 99 2.42 -2.37 7.76
C LEU A 99 2.53 -0.87 7.53
N PHE A 100 1.59 -0.08 8.05
CA PHE A 100 1.66 1.37 7.97
C PHE A 100 2.90 1.90 8.71
N SER A 101 3.22 1.33 9.88
CA SER A 101 4.43 1.69 10.64
C SER A 101 5.72 1.34 9.89
N LEU A 102 5.78 0.19 9.21
CA LEU A 102 6.91 -0.24 8.37
C LEU A 102 7.04 0.64 7.13
N TYR A 103 5.94 0.98 6.48
CA TYR A 103 5.90 1.93 5.37
C TYR A 103 6.48 3.27 5.78
N GLN A 104 6.07 3.84 6.92
CA GLN A 104 6.64 5.09 7.42
C GLN A 104 8.16 4.99 7.68
N LYS A 105 8.65 3.85 8.18
CA LYS A 105 10.09 3.62 8.35
C LYS A 105 10.81 3.56 7.00
N GLN A 106 10.22 2.88 6.01
CA GLN A 106 10.76 2.82 4.65
C GLN A 106 10.83 4.20 4.02
N GLU A 107 9.76 4.98 4.04
CA GLU A 107 9.73 6.33 3.45
C GLU A 107 10.78 7.24 4.13
N LYS A 108 10.96 7.13 5.45
CA LYS A 108 12.05 7.83 6.17
C LYS A 108 13.43 7.36 5.73
N TYR A 109 13.62 6.06 5.48
CA TYR A 109 14.90 5.52 5.02
C TYR A 109 15.23 5.99 3.60
N LEU A 110 14.25 5.94 2.69
CA LEU A 110 14.42 6.35 1.30
C LEU A 110 14.72 7.85 1.17
N ASN A 111 14.08 8.70 1.98
CA ASN A 111 14.28 10.15 1.94
C ASN A 111 15.58 10.61 2.66
N ARG A 112 16.32 9.73 3.34
CA ARG A 112 17.63 10.06 3.96
C ARG A 112 18.80 9.97 3.00
N GLY A 113 18.60 9.32 1.84
CA GLY A 113 19.63 9.10 0.82
C GLY A 113 19.55 10.07 -0.37
N GLU A 114 18.69 11.09 -0.30
CA GLU A 114 18.58 12.19 -1.28
C GLU A 114 19.29 13.46 -0.76
#